data_AF-A0A9P8EJJ4-F1
#
_entry.id   AF-A0A9P8EJJ4-F1
#
_cell.length_a   1.000
_cell.length_b   1.000
_cell.length_c   1.000
_cell.angle_alpha   90.00
_cell.angle_beta   90.00
_cell.angle_gamma   90.00
#
_symmetry.space_group_name_H-M   'P 1'
#
loop_
_entity.id
_entity.type
_entity.pdbx_description
1 polymer ?
#
loop_
_entity_poly.entity_id
_entity_poly.type
_entity_poly.pdbx_seq_one_letter_code
_entity_poly.pdbx_strand_id
1 'polypeptide(L)'
;MNHLQVFKLTSYWPDDLPRSSWISDNFDAWIPYFSELRELELLCKTSPSSGTSAVAAIGRSCPNLERCTLGWAQDLSTWTTLVSDASVLFPKLKRLGVHNIDDEFEELHDFASPEDSLDGEWMQEGLTQLKTILKLAPRLKTVALVDVGQWGINALQTGLELLQKPHCEDCRVWNLDKEVIAKLKAEADMHGETS
;
A
#
# COMPACT_ATOMS: atom_id res chain seq x y z
N MET A 1 12.37 -9.74 -25.85
CA MET A 1 11.24 -9.19 -25.08
C MET A 1 10.97 -10.14 -23.93
N ASN A 2 10.86 -9.63 -22.71
CA ASN A 2 10.61 -10.46 -21.54
C ASN A 2 9.09 -10.70 -21.43
N HIS A 3 8.68 -11.98 -21.38
CA HIS A 3 7.27 -12.38 -21.31
C HIS A 3 6.83 -12.72 -19.88
N LEU A 4 7.63 -12.31 -18.88
CA LEU A 4 7.34 -12.61 -17.49
C LEU A 4 6.05 -11.93 -17.05
N GLN A 5 5.06 -12.73 -16.67
CA GLN A 5 3.76 -12.25 -16.19
C GLN A 5 3.66 -12.25 -14.67
N VAL A 6 4.50 -13.04 -14.00
CA VAL A 6 4.50 -13.22 -12.55
C VAL A 6 5.94 -13.08 -12.06
N PHE A 7 6.19 -12.14 -11.15
CA PHE A 7 7.46 -12.02 -10.45
C PHE A 7 7.20 -12.02 -8.95
N LYS A 8 7.79 -12.99 -8.26
CA LYS A 8 7.69 -13.11 -6.81
C LYS A 8 9.09 -13.21 -6.24
N LEU A 9 9.36 -12.37 -5.25
CA LEU A 9 10.58 -12.40 -4.50
C LEU A 9 10.23 -12.32 -3.02
N THR A 10 10.51 -13.41 -2.31
CA THR A 10 10.20 -13.59 -0.90
C THR A 10 11.50 -13.86 -0.16
N SER A 11 11.90 -12.95 0.72
CA SER A 11 13.04 -13.10 1.62
C SER A 11 12.54 -12.95 3.06
N TYR A 12 12.53 -14.06 3.79
CA TYR A 12 12.07 -14.12 5.18
C TYR A 12 13.18 -13.89 6.20
N TRP A 13 14.42 -13.66 5.77
CA TRP A 13 15.58 -13.65 6.68
C TRP A 13 16.20 -12.26 6.77
N PRO A 14 16.26 -11.66 7.98
CA PRO A 14 16.87 -10.35 8.18
C PRO A 14 18.40 -10.35 8.09
N ASP A 15 19.07 -11.49 8.28
CA ASP A 15 20.53 -11.51 8.52
C ASP A 15 21.41 -12.12 7.40
N ASP A 16 20.83 -12.81 6.42
CA ASP A 16 21.63 -13.58 5.44
C ASP A 16 21.74 -12.94 4.04
N LEU A 17 21.06 -11.82 3.79
CA LEU A 17 21.23 -11.06 2.56
C LEU A 17 22.01 -9.77 2.87
N PRO A 18 23.23 -9.59 2.32
CA PRO A 18 24.07 -8.45 2.64
C PRO A 18 23.39 -7.16 2.20
N ARG A 19 22.71 -6.44 3.11
CA ARG A 19 22.00 -5.15 2.90
C ARG A 19 21.62 -4.95 1.44
N SER A 20 20.91 -5.92 0.88
CA SER A 20 21.00 -6.15 -0.56
C SER A 20 20.27 -5.00 -1.25
N SER A 21 21.02 -4.18 -1.96
CA SER A 21 20.66 -2.88 -2.52
C SER A 21 19.75 -2.94 -3.76
N TRP A 22 18.99 -4.02 -3.92
CA TRP A 22 18.20 -4.26 -5.14
C TRP A 22 16.97 -3.36 -5.25
N ILE A 23 16.45 -2.86 -4.11
CA ILE A 23 15.42 -1.81 -4.08
C ILE A 23 16.04 -0.40 -4.07
N SER A 24 17.23 -0.18 -3.50
CA SER A 24 17.78 1.18 -3.33
C SER A 24 18.57 1.71 -4.53
N ASP A 25 19.39 0.87 -5.19
CA ASP A 25 20.42 1.41 -6.10
C ASP A 25 20.11 1.13 -7.57
N ASN A 26 19.21 0.18 -7.87
CA ASN A 26 18.94 -0.26 -9.25
C ASN A 26 17.46 -0.57 -9.54
N PHE A 27 16.53 -0.32 -8.61
CA PHE A 27 15.13 -0.68 -8.81
C PHE A 27 14.54 -0.07 -10.08
N ASP A 28 14.75 1.23 -10.27
CA ASP A 28 14.35 1.97 -11.47
C ASP A 28 15.04 1.47 -12.74
N ALA A 29 16.22 0.84 -12.62
CA ALA A 29 16.97 0.32 -13.75
C ALA A 29 16.41 -1.02 -14.24
N TRP A 30 15.86 -1.86 -13.34
CA TRP A 30 15.42 -3.20 -13.72
C TRP A 30 13.91 -3.36 -13.90
N ILE A 31 13.08 -2.65 -13.12
CA ILE A 31 11.61 -2.79 -13.20
C ILE A 31 11.03 -2.52 -14.61
N PRO A 32 11.59 -1.63 -15.46
CA PRO A 32 11.10 -1.42 -16.83
C PRO A 32 11.24 -2.65 -17.75
N TYR A 33 12.12 -3.61 -17.43
CA TYR A 33 12.23 -4.86 -18.22
C TYR A 33 11.04 -5.80 -18.04
N PHE A 34 10.13 -5.49 -17.11
CA PHE A 34 9.01 -6.33 -16.70
C PHE A 34 7.64 -5.71 -17.05
N SER A 35 7.55 -5.01 -18.19
CA SER A 35 6.33 -4.29 -18.64
C SER A 35 5.08 -5.16 -18.85
N GLU A 36 5.26 -6.47 -19.04
CA GLU A 36 4.18 -7.45 -19.22
C GLU A 36 3.69 -8.08 -17.90
N LEU A 37 4.23 -7.63 -16.75
CA LEU A 37 3.84 -8.14 -15.45
C LEU A 37 2.35 -7.93 -15.17
N ARG A 38 1.74 -8.99 -14.64
CA ARG A 38 0.37 -9.03 -14.12
C ARG A 38 0.35 -9.26 -12.62
N GLU A 39 1.36 -9.93 -12.08
CA GLU A 39 1.49 -10.20 -10.65
C GLU A 39 2.91 -9.90 -10.17
N LEU A 40 3.01 -9.02 -9.18
CA LEU A 40 4.24 -8.65 -8.50
C LEU A 40 4.07 -8.90 -7.01
N GLU A 41 4.99 -9.64 -6.42
CA GLU A 41 5.05 -9.88 -4.98
C GLU A 41 6.49 -9.70 -4.52
N LEU A 42 6.71 -8.72 -3.65
CA LEU A 42 8.02 -8.35 -3.13
C LEU A 42 7.95 -8.38 -1.61
N LEU A 43 8.16 -9.55 -1.01
CA LEU A 43 8.14 -9.77 0.44
C LEU A 43 9.56 -9.75 0.99
N CYS A 44 10.09 -8.56 1.27
CA CYS A 44 11.48 -8.37 1.67
C CYS A 44 11.64 -7.07 2.46
N LYS A 45 12.59 -7.05 3.40
CA LYS A 45 13.03 -5.79 4.03
C LYS A 45 13.66 -4.85 3.00
N THR A 46 13.31 -3.57 3.07
CA THR A 46 13.95 -2.46 2.32
C THR A 46 14.10 -1.28 3.26
N SER A 47 15.00 -0.35 2.93
CA SER A 47 15.08 0.91 3.65
C SER A 47 13.74 1.65 3.65
N PRO A 48 13.31 2.24 4.78
CA PRO A 48 12.09 3.04 4.88
C PRO A 48 12.03 4.20 3.87
N SER A 49 13.17 4.80 3.53
CA SER A 49 13.29 5.97 2.65
C SER A 49 13.03 5.72 1.16
N SER A 50 12.95 4.45 0.72
CA SER A 50 12.80 4.08 -0.70
C SER A 50 11.40 3.57 -1.07
N GLY A 51 10.44 3.55 -0.13
CA GLY A 51 9.13 2.95 -0.37
C GLY A 51 8.32 3.66 -1.46
N THR A 52 8.16 4.98 -1.35
CA THR A 52 7.31 5.78 -2.25
C THR A 52 7.87 5.87 -3.66
N SER A 53 9.19 5.99 -3.80
CA SER A 53 9.87 5.98 -5.10
C SER A 53 9.74 4.63 -5.80
N ALA A 54 9.89 3.52 -5.07
CA ALA A 54 9.68 2.18 -5.62
C ALA A 54 8.24 1.98 -6.12
N VAL A 55 7.23 2.42 -5.35
CA VAL A 55 5.82 2.36 -5.76
C VAL A 55 5.59 3.14 -7.06
N ALA A 56 6.15 4.36 -7.16
CA ALA A 56 6.07 5.16 -8.38
C ALA A 56 6.70 4.45 -9.58
N ALA A 57 7.87 3.82 -9.38
CA ALA A 57 8.59 3.11 -10.43
C ALA A 57 7.83 1.86 -10.92
N ILE A 58 7.24 1.08 -10.00
CA ILE A 58 6.38 -0.06 -10.34
C ILE A 58 5.21 0.40 -11.20
N GLY A 59 4.48 1.43 -10.75
CA GLY A 59 3.29 1.89 -11.46
C GLY A 59 3.59 2.43 -12.86
N ARG A 60 4.70 3.15 -13.03
CA ARG A 60 5.14 3.66 -14.34
C ARG A 60 5.59 2.54 -15.29
N SER A 61 6.19 1.48 -14.75
CA SER A 61 6.85 0.44 -15.54
C SER A 61 5.95 -0.74 -15.86
N CYS A 62 4.94 -1.02 -15.03
CA CYS A 62 4.10 -2.20 -15.10
C CYS A 62 2.61 -1.83 -15.31
N PRO A 63 2.22 -1.29 -16.48
CA PRO A 63 0.85 -0.82 -16.73
C PRO A 63 -0.19 -1.96 -16.76
N ASN A 64 0.27 -3.21 -16.89
CA ASN A 64 -0.58 -4.39 -16.93
C ASN A 64 -0.80 -5.07 -15.56
N LEU A 65 -0.21 -4.51 -14.50
CA LEU A 65 -0.23 -5.12 -13.18
C LEU A 65 -1.65 -5.24 -12.63
N GLU A 66 -2.07 -6.46 -12.30
CA GLU A 66 -3.38 -6.78 -11.74
C GLU A 66 -3.31 -7.12 -10.24
N ARG A 67 -2.16 -7.63 -9.79
CA ARG A 67 -1.90 -7.97 -8.38
C ARG A 67 -0.54 -7.45 -7.98
N CYS A 68 -0.49 -6.72 -6.87
CA CYS A 68 0.74 -6.19 -6.30
C CYS A 68 0.75 -6.46 -4.80
N THR A 69 1.84 -7.02 -4.28
CA THR A 69 2.06 -7.20 -2.85
C THR A 69 3.43 -6.65 -2.47
N LEU A 70 3.45 -5.74 -1.50
CA LEU A 70 4.65 -5.07 -1.01
C LEU A 70 4.90 -5.47 0.44
N GLY A 71 6.09 -5.98 0.76
CA GLY A 71 6.44 -6.55 2.05
C GLY A 71 7.39 -5.74 2.89
N TRP A 72 7.30 -4.42 2.80
CA TRP A 72 8.05 -3.49 3.63
C TRP A 72 7.15 -2.39 4.16
N ALA A 73 7.60 -1.73 5.22
CA ALA A 73 6.91 -0.60 5.81
C ALA A 73 6.54 0.44 4.74
N GLN A 74 5.24 0.67 4.59
CA GLN A 74 4.71 1.72 3.72
C GLN A 74 4.32 2.91 4.58
N ASP A 75 4.92 4.06 4.31
CA ASP A 75 4.32 5.32 4.69
C ASP A 75 3.28 5.70 3.63
N LEU A 76 2.04 5.24 3.84
CA LEU A 76 0.93 5.52 2.91
C LEU A 76 0.56 7.00 2.85
N SER A 77 0.91 7.80 3.87
CA SER A 77 0.65 9.24 3.86
C SER A 77 1.45 9.92 2.73
N THR A 78 2.65 9.42 2.43
CA THR A 78 3.50 9.94 1.34
C THR A 78 2.96 9.61 -0.05
N TRP A 79 2.09 8.62 -0.19
CA TRP A 79 1.50 8.25 -1.49
C TRP A 79 0.60 9.36 -2.04
N THR A 80 0.14 10.28 -1.19
CA THR A 80 -0.57 11.49 -1.62
C THR A 80 0.24 12.31 -2.61
N THR A 81 1.57 12.33 -2.48
CA THR A 81 2.49 13.02 -3.41
C THR A 81 2.54 12.37 -4.80
N LEU A 82 2.13 11.12 -4.92
CA LEU A 82 2.06 10.40 -6.20
C LEU A 82 0.82 10.76 -7.01
N VAL A 83 -0.17 11.38 -6.36
CA VAL A 83 -1.38 11.89 -7.02
C VAL A 83 -1.04 13.24 -7.67
N SER A 84 -0.39 13.19 -8.84
CA SER A 84 -0.44 14.33 -9.76
C SER A 84 -1.82 14.38 -10.41
N ASP A 85 -2.34 15.57 -10.69
CA ASP A 85 -3.76 15.86 -11.03
C ASP A 85 -4.38 15.04 -12.19
N ALA A 86 -3.64 14.18 -12.90
CA ALA A 86 -4.20 13.35 -13.98
C ALA A 86 -3.59 11.94 -14.17
N SER A 87 -2.59 11.48 -13.41
CA SER A 87 -1.95 10.18 -13.69
C SER A 87 -2.49 9.05 -12.81
N VAL A 88 -3.35 8.20 -13.38
CA VAL A 88 -3.63 6.87 -12.81
C VAL A 88 -2.34 6.05 -12.86
N LEU A 89 -1.79 5.74 -11.69
CA LEU A 89 -0.51 5.03 -11.56
C LEU A 89 -0.65 3.52 -11.81
N PHE A 90 -1.79 2.93 -11.44
CA PHE A 90 -2.06 1.50 -11.53
C PHE A 90 -3.40 1.23 -12.25
N PRO A 91 -3.45 1.35 -13.59
CA PRO A 91 -4.71 1.35 -14.34
C PRO A 91 -5.45 0.00 -14.36
N LYS A 92 -4.77 -1.11 -14.05
CA LYS A 92 -5.36 -2.46 -14.07
C LYS A 92 -5.33 -3.19 -12.73
N LEU A 93 -4.77 -2.57 -11.68
CA LEU A 93 -4.59 -3.21 -10.39
C LEU A 93 -5.95 -3.54 -9.77
N LYS A 94 -6.14 -4.81 -9.40
CA LYS A 94 -7.36 -5.36 -8.79
C LYS A 94 -7.11 -5.77 -7.34
N ARG A 95 -5.87 -6.14 -6.98
CA ARG A 95 -5.50 -6.52 -5.61
C ARG A 95 -4.21 -5.83 -5.19
N LEU A 96 -4.24 -5.20 -4.03
CA LEU A 96 -3.08 -4.63 -3.35
C LEU A 96 -2.89 -5.38 -2.02
N GLY A 97 -1.70 -5.94 -1.81
CA GLY A 97 -1.25 -6.48 -0.54
C GLY A 97 -0.22 -5.55 0.09
N VAL A 98 -0.40 -5.22 1.36
CA VAL A 98 0.58 -4.48 2.15
C VAL A 98 0.96 -5.38 3.32
N HIS A 99 2.19 -5.87 3.29
CA HIS A 99 2.79 -6.69 4.34
C HIS A 99 3.85 -5.82 5.03
N ASN A 100 3.74 -5.56 6.32
CA ASN A 100 4.74 -4.74 7.02
C ASN A 100 5.72 -5.64 7.79
N ILE A 101 6.65 -6.24 7.04
CA ILE A 101 7.66 -7.17 7.56
C ILE A 101 8.81 -6.42 8.30
N ASP A 102 8.67 -5.12 8.55
CA ASP A 102 9.66 -4.33 9.26
C ASP A 102 9.16 -3.89 10.64
N ASP A 103 9.76 -4.49 11.67
CA ASP A 103 9.48 -4.19 13.07
C ASP A 103 10.13 -2.86 13.52
N GLU A 104 11.07 -2.31 12.73
CA GLU A 104 11.89 -1.13 13.09
C GLU A 104 11.21 0.23 12.82
N PHE A 105 9.98 0.25 12.32
CA PHE A 105 9.26 1.50 12.04
C PHE A 105 8.88 2.29 13.31
N GLU A 106 8.98 1.65 14.49
CA GLU A 106 8.72 2.29 15.80
C GLU A 106 9.72 3.40 16.14
N GLU A 107 10.95 3.37 15.61
CA GLU A 107 12.00 4.32 15.99
C GLU A 107 11.98 5.65 15.20
N LEU A 108 11.23 5.72 14.10
CA LEU A 108 11.26 6.86 13.17
C LEU A 108 10.29 7.99 13.51
N HIS A 109 9.34 7.74 14.40
CA HIS A 109 8.32 8.71 14.74
C HIS A 109 7.99 8.63 16.23
N ASP A 110 8.19 9.73 16.95
CA ASP A 110 7.71 9.95 18.33
C ASP A 110 6.17 9.89 18.36
N PHE A 111 5.59 8.71 18.26
CA PHE A 111 4.14 8.55 18.24
C PHE A 111 3.57 8.18 19.62
N ALA A 112 2.42 8.78 19.89
CA ALA A 112 1.55 8.64 21.05
C ALA A 112 1.09 7.18 21.26
N SER A 113 1.35 6.62 22.45
CA SER A 113 1.12 5.22 22.86
C SER A 113 -0.22 4.66 22.36
N PRO A 114 -0.37 3.34 22.10
CA PRO A 114 -1.65 2.69 21.82
C PRO A 114 -2.79 2.97 22.83
N GLU A 115 -2.44 3.55 23.99
CA GLU A 115 -3.36 3.99 25.04
C GLU A 115 -3.95 5.40 24.81
N ASP A 116 -3.37 6.18 23.90
CA ASP A 116 -3.89 7.48 23.47
C ASP A 116 -5.04 7.23 22.49
N SER A 117 -6.28 7.57 22.88
CA SER A 117 -7.48 7.33 22.05
C SER A 117 -7.49 8.21 20.80
N LEU A 118 -6.75 7.77 19.77
CA LEU A 118 -6.61 8.44 18.48
C LEU A 118 -7.57 7.88 17.42
N ASP A 119 -8.58 7.09 17.84
CA ASP A 119 -9.52 6.40 16.94
C ASP A 119 -10.10 7.32 15.86
N GLY A 120 -10.44 8.57 16.22
CA GLY A 120 -10.96 9.56 15.27
C GLY A 120 -9.92 10.05 14.25
N GLU A 121 -8.68 10.28 14.67
CA GLU A 121 -7.60 10.73 13.80
C GLU A 121 -7.11 9.60 12.89
N TRP A 122 -6.92 8.40 13.45
CA TRP A 122 -6.57 7.20 12.69
C TRP A 122 -7.64 6.83 11.68
N MET A 123 -8.92 6.99 12.03
CA MET A 123 -10.03 6.81 11.10
C MET A 123 -9.93 7.78 9.92
N GLN A 124 -9.76 9.08 10.17
CA GLN A 124 -9.68 10.07 9.10
C GLN A 124 -8.45 9.88 8.20
N GLU A 125 -7.31 9.54 8.80
CA GLU A 125 -6.09 9.21 8.08
C GLU A 125 -6.30 7.95 7.21
N GLY A 126 -6.90 6.89 7.76
CA GLY A 126 -7.22 5.67 7.03
C GLY A 126 -8.12 5.90 5.83
N LEU A 127 -9.18 6.70 5.99
CA LEU A 127 -10.07 7.08 4.89
C LEU A 127 -9.32 7.90 3.82
N THR A 128 -8.40 8.77 4.22
CA THR A 128 -7.57 9.57 3.31
C THR A 128 -6.60 8.68 2.51
N GLN A 129 -5.97 7.71 3.17
CA GLN A 129 -5.11 6.72 2.52
C GLN A 129 -5.91 5.86 1.53
N LEU A 130 -7.10 5.39 1.90
CA LEU A 130 -8.00 4.64 1.00
C LEU A 130 -8.37 5.43 -0.25
N LYS A 131 -8.73 6.72 -0.08
CA LYS A 131 -9.03 7.61 -1.20
C LYS A 131 -7.84 7.77 -2.13
N THR A 132 -6.65 7.95 -1.56
CA THR A 132 -5.37 8.06 -2.29
C THR A 132 -5.09 6.79 -3.09
N ILE A 133 -5.19 5.62 -2.46
CA ILE A 133 -5.02 4.32 -3.11
C ILE A 133 -6.01 4.16 -4.28
N LEU A 134 -7.27 4.53 -4.11
CA LEU A 134 -8.28 4.42 -5.17
C LEU A 134 -8.07 5.42 -6.31
N LYS A 135 -7.51 6.61 -6.05
CA LYS A 135 -7.09 7.53 -7.11
C LYS A 135 -5.94 6.94 -7.93
N LEU A 136 -4.97 6.32 -7.27
CA LEU A 136 -3.83 5.67 -7.93
C LEU A 136 -4.24 4.37 -8.66
N ALA A 137 -5.17 3.61 -8.10
CA ALA A 137 -5.63 2.31 -8.57
C ALA A 137 -7.17 2.23 -8.67
N PRO A 138 -7.81 2.86 -9.67
CA PRO A 138 -9.27 3.01 -9.75
C PRO A 138 -10.05 1.72 -9.99
N ARG A 139 -9.36 0.61 -10.31
CA ARG A 139 -9.96 -0.72 -10.52
C ARG A 139 -9.71 -1.67 -9.35
N LEU A 140 -9.16 -1.16 -8.25
CA LEU A 140 -8.86 -1.96 -7.07
C LEU A 140 -10.14 -2.56 -6.50
N LYS A 141 -10.10 -3.87 -6.22
CA LYS A 141 -11.22 -4.64 -5.67
C LYS A 141 -10.90 -5.20 -4.30
N THR A 142 -9.63 -5.39 -3.98
CA THR A 142 -9.22 -6.06 -2.76
C THR A 142 -7.98 -5.40 -2.19
N VAL A 143 -8.01 -5.14 -0.88
CA VAL A 143 -6.86 -4.75 -0.07
C VAL A 143 -6.59 -5.87 0.92
N ALA A 144 -5.35 -6.34 1.03
CA ALA A 144 -4.93 -7.30 2.03
C ALA A 144 -3.85 -6.66 2.90
N LEU A 145 -4.02 -6.72 4.22
CA LEU A 145 -3.05 -6.22 5.20
C LEU A 145 -2.55 -7.44 5.98
N VAL A 146 -1.27 -7.75 5.94
CA VAL A 146 -0.73 -9.01 6.51
C VAL A 146 0.53 -8.71 7.30
N ASP A 147 0.78 -9.44 8.41
CA ASP A 147 1.99 -9.31 9.23
C ASP A 147 2.34 -7.84 9.51
N VAL A 148 1.50 -7.19 10.30
CA VAL A 148 1.43 -5.73 10.40
C VAL A 148 2.19 -5.22 11.62
N GLY A 149 3.37 -4.64 11.42
CA GLY A 149 3.95 -3.67 12.35
C GLY A 149 3.06 -2.41 12.51
N GLN A 150 3.07 -1.81 13.69
CA GLN A 150 1.87 -1.45 14.45
C GLN A 150 1.22 -0.08 14.18
N TRP A 151 1.56 0.68 13.11
CA TRP A 151 1.12 2.11 13.02
C TRP A 151 0.59 2.56 11.66
N GLY A 152 1.40 2.54 10.58
CA GLY A 152 0.98 3.04 9.26
C GLY A 152 -0.18 2.26 8.63
N ILE A 153 -0.31 0.98 9.01
CA ILE A 153 -1.43 0.13 8.60
C ILE A 153 -2.59 0.21 9.60
N ASN A 154 -2.39 0.65 10.85
CA ASN A 154 -3.50 0.79 11.80
C ASN A 154 -4.51 1.82 11.31
N ALA A 155 -4.05 2.99 10.85
CA ALA A 155 -4.96 3.98 10.28
C ALA A 155 -5.76 3.39 9.10
N LEU A 156 -5.08 2.77 8.12
CA LEU A 156 -5.73 2.11 6.98
C LEU A 156 -6.72 1.02 7.43
N GLN A 157 -6.35 0.21 8.41
CA GLN A 157 -7.19 -0.85 8.97
C GLN A 157 -8.41 -0.26 9.68
N THR A 158 -8.24 0.73 10.57
CA THR A 158 -9.32 1.42 11.27
C THR A 158 -10.30 2.03 10.28
N GLY A 159 -9.81 2.70 9.23
CA GLY A 159 -10.64 3.24 8.15
C GLY A 159 -11.40 2.15 7.37
N LEU A 160 -10.78 1.00 7.12
CA LEU A 160 -11.44 -0.14 6.47
C LEU A 160 -12.50 -0.79 7.37
N GLU A 161 -12.20 -0.96 8.67
CA GLU A 161 -13.10 -1.53 9.68
C GLU A 161 -14.36 -0.70 9.90
N LEU A 162 -14.24 0.63 9.78
CA LEU A 162 -15.39 1.54 9.76
C LEU A 162 -16.34 1.22 8.60
N LEU A 163 -15.79 0.95 7.42
CA LEU A 163 -16.58 0.74 6.20
C LEU A 163 -17.17 -0.67 6.12
N GLN A 164 -16.40 -1.67 6.57
CA GLN A 164 -16.78 -3.09 6.56
C GLN A 164 -15.84 -3.96 7.41
N LYS A 165 -16.29 -5.18 7.73
CA LYS A 165 -15.43 -6.21 8.32
C LYS A 165 -14.53 -6.89 7.28
N PRO A 166 -13.35 -7.41 7.70
CA PRO A 166 -12.51 -8.20 6.83
C PRO A 166 -13.22 -9.49 6.38
N HIS A 167 -12.93 -9.92 5.16
CA HIS A 167 -13.35 -11.17 4.54
C HIS A 167 -12.58 -12.39 5.07
N CYS A 168 -11.38 -12.19 5.62
CA CYS A 168 -10.55 -13.22 6.24
C CYS A 168 -9.85 -12.61 7.45
N GLU A 169 -9.96 -13.25 8.62
CA GLU A 169 -9.39 -12.75 9.88
C GLU A 169 -7.87 -12.96 9.94
N ASP A 170 -7.38 -14.16 9.59
CA ASP A 170 -5.95 -14.50 9.63
C ASP A 170 -5.11 -13.69 8.64
N CYS A 171 -5.69 -13.33 7.49
CA CYS A 171 -4.98 -12.62 6.41
C CYS A 171 -5.52 -11.20 6.18
N ARG A 172 -6.42 -10.71 7.05
CA ARG A 172 -7.01 -9.35 7.04
C ARG A 172 -7.23 -8.83 5.61
N VAL A 173 -8.23 -9.39 4.93
CA VAL A 173 -8.54 -9.08 3.50
C VAL A 173 -9.86 -8.32 3.39
N TRP A 174 -9.91 -7.19 2.69
CA TRP A 174 -11.12 -6.37 2.50
C TRP A 174 -11.54 -6.29 1.03
N ASN A 175 -12.85 -6.40 0.78
CA ASN A 175 -13.42 -6.27 -0.57
C ASN A 175 -13.94 -4.85 -0.79
N LEU A 176 -13.37 -4.11 -1.73
CA LEU A 176 -13.81 -2.77 -2.09
C LEU A 176 -14.96 -2.87 -3.09
N ASP A 177 -16.12 -3.33 -2.62
CA ASP A 177 -17.32 -3.38 -3.44
C ASP A 177 -17.93 -1.99 -3.66
N LYS A 178 -19.04 -1.95 -4.42
CA LYS A 178 -19.72 -0.70 -4.75
C LYS A 178 -20.26 0.03 -3.51
N GLU A 179 -20.65 -0.70 -2.47
CA GLU A 179 -21.19 -0.13 -1.24
C GLU A 179 -20.08 0.54 -0.42
N VAL A 180 -18.95 -0.14 -0.26
CA VAL A 180 -17.77 0.38 0.43
C VAL A 180 -17.24 1.63 -0.27
N ILE A 181 -17.13 1.60 -1.60
CA ILE A 181 -16.71 2.76 -2.38
C ILE A 181 -17.72 3.92 -2.28
N ALA A 182 -19.02 3.62 -2.20
CA ALA A 182 -20.04 4.65 -2.02
C ALA A 182 -19.96 5.29 -0.63
N LYS A 183 -19.80 4.49 0.42
CA LYS A 183 -19.59 4.97 1.80
C LYS A 183 -18.35 5.87 1.90
N LEU A 184 -17.24 5.46 1.30
CA LEU A 184 -16.01 6.25 1.28
C LEU A 184 -16.17 7.62 0.58
N LYS A 185 -17.01 7.69 -0.46
CA LYS A 185 -17.34 8.94 -1.15
C LYS A 185 -18.26 9.82 -0.30
N ALA A 186 -19.28 9.25 0.32
CA ALA A 186 -20.21 10.00 1.17
C ALA A 186 -19.50 10.65 2.38
N GLU A 187 -18.51 9.98 2.97
CA GLU A 187 -17.65 10.57 4.01
C GLU A 187 -16.80 11.75 3.52
N ALA A 188 -16.51 11.84 2.22
CA ALA A 188 -15.83 13.01 1.67
C ALA A 188 -16.75 14.24 1.57
N ASP A 189 -18.04 14.01 1.33
CA ASP A 189 -19.02 15.08 1.10
C ASP A 189 -19.46 15.72 2.43
N MET A 190 -19.53 14.97 3.54
CA MET A 190 -19.87 15.52 4.86
C MET A 190 -18.80 16.46 5.43
N HIS A 191 -17.54 16.33 5.02
CA HIS A 191 -16.43 17.19 5.44
C HIS A 191 -16.14 18.35 4.46
N GLY A 192 -16.89 18.44 3.35
CA GLY A 192 -16.78 19.51 2.35
C GLY A 192 -17.75 20.68 2.54
N GLU A 193 -18.69 20.61 3.49
CA GLU A 193 -19.73 21.63 3.72
C GLU A 193 -19.45 22.59 4.90
N THR A 194 -18.22 22.62 5.43
CA THR A 194 -17.80 23.67 6.38
C THR A 194 -16.71 24.54 5.79
N SER A 195 -17.09 25.55 5.02
CA SER A 195 -16.30 26.74 4.72
C SER A 195 -17.20 27.96 4.62
#